data_AF-A0A919WW95-F1
#
_entry.id   AF-A0A919WW95-F1
#
_cell.length_a   1.000
_cell.length_b   1.000
_cell.length_c   1.000
_cell.angle_alpha   90.00
_cell.angle_beta   90.00
_cell.angle_gamma   90.00
#
_symmetry.space_group_name_H-M   'P 1'
#
loop_
_entity.id
_entity.type
_entity.pdbx_description
1 polymer ?
#
loop_
_entity_poly.entity_id
_entity_poly.type
_entity_poly.pdbx_seq_one_letter_code
_entity_poly.pdbx_strand_id
1 'polypeptide(L)'
;MLGNKWTCEKCSRVYVSADWPEENCDTCGEYSWAADNDKPKDNVNHPSHYTAGQIEVIDYIKDKLTPGKYIGYCTGNVLKYVSRYDHKNGVEDLEKAAVYLKWAIEVLKDEPDHN
;
A
#
# COMPACT_ATOMS: atom_id res chain seq x y z
N MET A 1 -1.95 -22.28 18.44
CA MET A 1 -3.31 -22.24 17.87
C MET A 1 -3.55 -20.81 17.43
N LEU A 2 -3.87 -20.59 16.14
CA LEU A 2 -4.04 -19.24 15.58
C LEU A 2 -5.44 -18.75 15.95
N GLY A 3 -5.56 -17.93 16.99
CA GLY A 3 -6.80 -17.21 17.30
C GLY A 3 -6.97 -15.98 16.41
N ASN A 4 -8.21 -15.59 16.14
CA ASN A 4 -8.51 -14.32 15.50
C ASN A 4 -8.11 -13.17 16.44
N LYS A 5 -7.75 -12.03 15.86
CA LYS A 5 -7.44 -10.81 16.61
C LYS A 5 -8.59 -9.83 16.50
N TRP A 6 -9.03 -9.35 17.66
CA TRP A 6 -10.09 -8.38 17.82
C TRP A 6 -9.52 -7.16 18.52
N THR A 7 -9.77 -5.97 18.00
CA THR A 7 -9.29 -4.71 18.58
C THR A 7 -10.46 -3.91 19.12
N CYS A 8 -10.35 -3.44 20.36
CA CYS A 8 -11.32 -2.52 20.94
C CYS A 8 -11.17 -1.14 20.28
N GLU A 9 -12.24 -0.60 19.69
CA GLU A 9 -12.15 0.66 18.93
C GLU A 9 -12.03 1.90 19.85
N LYS A 10 -12.29 1.74 21.15
CA LYS A 10 -12.22 2.84 22.13
C LYS A 10 -10.85 3.03 22.74
N CYS A 11 -10.14 1.93 23.02
CA CYS A 11 -8.88 1.96 23.76
C CYS A 11 -7.74 1.22 23.06
N SER A 12 -7.99 0.69 21.86
CA SER A 12 -7.03 -0.04 21.03
C SER A 12 -6.48 -1.31 21.68
N ARG A 13 -7.17 -1.87 22.68
CA ARG A 13 -6.78 -3.14 23.31
C ARG A 13 -7.05 -4.30 22.37
N VAL A 14 -6.08 -5.21 22.27
CA VAL A 14 -6.17 -6.40 21.43
C VAL A 14 -6.56 -7.61 22.28
N TYR A 15 -7.56 -8.34 21.81
CA TYR A 15 -8.03 -9.60 22.36
C TYR A 15 -7.85 -10.71 21.32
N VAL A 16 -7.38 -11.88 21.76
CA VAL A 16 -7.10 -13.03 20.89
C VAL A 16 -7.99 -14.20 21.28
N SER A 17 -8.94 -14.54 20.42
CA SER A 17 -9.88 -15.65 20.61
C SER A 17 -10.27 -16.25 19.27
N ALA A 18 -10.71 -17.51 19.27
CA ALA A 18 -11.30 -18.11 18.07
C ALA A 18 -12.64 -17.42 17.73
N ASP A 19 -13.42 -17.10 18.75
CA ASP A 19 -14.78 -16.59 18.65
C ASP A 19 -14.87 -15.08 18.89
N TRP A 20 -15.98 -14.46 18.47
CA TRP A 20 -16.24 -13.04 18.69
C TRP A 20 -16.34 -12.71 20.20
N PRO A 21 -15.79 -11.59 20.69
CA PRO A 21 -15.88 -11.24 22.10
C PRO A 21 -17.33 -10.91 22.51
N GLU A 22 -17.89 -11.69 23.41
CA GLU A 22 -19.24 -11.45 23.99
C GLU A 22 -19.19 -10.53 25.22
N GLU A 23 -18.00 -10.26 25.74
CA GLU A 23 -17.78 -9.43 26.93
C GLU A 23 -17.35 -8.01 26.57
N ASN A 24 -17.60 -7.07 27.49
CA ASN A 24 -17.08 -5.70 27.39
C ASN A 24 -15.55 -5.71 27.51
N CYS A 25 -14.91 -4.71 26.92
CA CYS A 25 -13.47 -4.54 27.06
C CYS A 25 -13.07 -4.39 28.54
N ASP A 26 -12.18 -5.27 29.02
CA ASP A 26 -11.64 -5.27 30.39
C ASP A 26 -10.93 -3.96 30.81
N THR A 27 -10.57 -3.12 29.84
CA THR A 27 -9.80 -1.89 30.09
C THR A 27 -10.69 -0.65 30.11
N CYS A 28 -11.64 -0.53 29.19
CA CYS A 28 -12.50 0.65 29.09
C CYS A 28 -13.97 0.39 29.43
N GLY A 29 -14.37 -0.87 29.63
CA GLY A 29 -15.74 -1.26 29.99
C GLY A 29 -16.76 -1.17 28.85
N GLU A 30 -16.33 -0.86 27.63
CA GLU A 30 -17.21 -0.64 26.46
C GLU A 30 -17.30 -1.89 25.57
N TYR A 31 -18.48 -2.13 24.98
CA TYR A 31 -18.71 -3.19 23.99
C TYR A 31 -18.52 -2.64 22.57
N SER A 32 -17.28 -2.63 22.10
CA SER A 32 -16.89 -2.09 20.79
C SER A 32 -15.65 -2.82 20.29
N TRP A 33 -15.85 -3.84 19.46
CA TRP A 33 -14.82 -4.73 18.93
C TRP A 33 -14.81 -4.69 17.41
N ALA A 34 -13.62 -4.58 16.81
CA ALA A 34 -13.40 -4.68 15.38
C ALA A 34 -12.52 -5.89 15.06
N ALA A 35 -12.83 -6.61 13.99
CA ALA A 35 -11.95 -7.65 13.46
C ALA A 35 -10.75 -6.99 12.77
N ASP A 36 -9.53 -7.39 13.11
CA ASP A 36 -8.32 -6.86 12.44
C ASP A 36 -8.30 -7.15 10.92
N ASN A 37 -9.09 -8.12 10.47
CA ASN A 37 -9.21 -8.51 9.06
C ASN A 37 -9.97 -7.48 8.19
N ASP A 38 -10.61 -6.48 8.78
CA ASP A 38 -11.48 -5.52 8.08
C ASP A 38 -10.78 -4.19 7.72
N LYS A 39 -9.45 -4.10 7.86
CA LYS A 39 -8.72 -2.94 7.33
C LYS A 39 -8.75 -2.97 5.79
N PRO A 40 -9.20 -1.90 5.12
CA PRO A 40 -9.10 -1.81 3.67
C PRO A 40 -7.63 -1.90 3.27
N LYS A 41 -7.29 -2.94 2.51
CA LYS A 41 -5.94 -3.13 1.97
C LYS A 41 -5.72 -2.06 0.90
N ASP A 42 -4.88 -1.07 1.20
CA ASP A 42 -4.40 -0.11 0.21
C ASP A 42 -3.44 -0.82 -0.76
N ASN A 43 -4.01 -1.53 -1.74
CA ASN A 43 -3.27 -2.26 -2.75
C ASN A 43 -2.59 -1.34 -3.80
N VAL A 44 -2.85 -0.03 -3.73
CA VAL A 44 -2.29 0.96 -4.64
C VAL A 44 -0.94 1.43 -4.12
N ASN A 45 -0.87 1.85 -2.85
CA ASN A 45 0.37 2.30 -2.23
C ASN A 45 1.16 1.16 -1.57
N HIS A 46 0.48 0.12 -1.08
CA HIS A 46 1.09 -1.01 -0.37
C HIS A 46 0.52 -2.36 -0.84
N PRO A 47 0.82 -2.80 -2.07
CA PRO A 47 0.40 -4.11 -2.54
C PRO A 47 0.88 -5.21 -1.58
N SER A 48 -0.06 -6.02 -1.05
CA SER A 48 0.16 -7.01 0.01
C SER A 48 1.16 -8.14 -0.31
N HIS A 49 1.70 -8.16 -1.52
CA HIS A 49 2.60 -9.20 -2.02
C HIS A 49 4.08 -8.79 -2.08
N TYR A 50 4.45 -7.61 -1.54
CA TYR A 50 5.84 -7.15 -1.48
C TYR A 50 6.33 -6.67 -0.10
N THR A 51 5.52 -6.74 0.96
CA THR A 51 5.86 -6.25 2.31
C THR A 51 6.75 -7.23 3.10
N ALA A 52 7.92 -7.55 2.57
CA ALA A 52 8.99 -8.25 3.28
C ALA A 52 10.25 -7.36 3.36
N GLY A 53 10.13 -6.20 4.02
CA GLY A 53 11.26 -5.30 4.27
C GLY A 53 10.84 -3.89 4.70
N GLN A 54 11.73 -3.16 5.40
CA GLN A 54 11.57 -1.73 5.73
C GLN A 54 11.80 -0.79 4.55
N ILE A 55 12.29 -1.33 3.42
CA ILE A 55 12.60 -0.59 2.20
C ILE A 55 11.59 -1.02 1.14
N GLU A 56 10.82 -0.07 0.62
CA GLU A 56 9.93 -0.31 -0.50
C GLU A 56 10.76 -0.71 -1.72
N VAL A 57 10.34 -1.75 -2.46
CA VAL A 57 11.10 -2.29 -3.59
C VAL A 57 11.41 -1.20 -4.64
N ILE A 58 10.52 -0.22 -4.77
CA ILE A 58 10.70 0.91 -5.69
C ILE A 58 11.91 1.79 -5.32
N ASP A 59 12.19 1.99 -4.03
CA ASP A 59 13.33 2.79 -3.57
C ASP A 59 14.64 2.08 -3.83
N TYR A 60 14.66 0.75 -3.63
CA TYR A 60 15.80 -0.08 -4.03
C TYR A 60 16.06 -0.01 -5.54
N ILE A 61 15.00 -0.08 -6.36
CA ILE A 61 15.13 0.05 -7.82
C ILE A 61 15.66 1.44 -8.20
N LYS A 62 15.17 2.49 -7.56
CA LYS A 62 15.64 3.87 -7.78
C LYS A 62 17.13 4.03 -7.45
N ASP A 63 17.60 3.42 -6.35
CA ASP A 63 19.02 3.43 -5.94
C ASP A 63 19.93 2.66 -6.91
N LYS A 64 19.44 1.60 -7.57
CA LYS A 64 20.25 0.78 -8.49
C LYS A 64 20.29 1.29 -9.93
N LEU A 65 19.39 2.18 -10.33
CA LEU A 65 19.30 2.66 -11.70
C LEU A 65 19.87 4.08 -11.81
N THR A 66 20.44 4.39 -12.98
CA THR A 66 20.72 5.80 -13.31
C THR A 66 19.38 6.54 -13.47
N PRO A 67 19.34 7.88 -13.25
CA PRO A 67 18.10 8.66 -13.38
C PRO A 67 17.33 8.39 -14.69
N GLY A 68 18.02 8.44 -15.84
CA GLY A 68 17.42 8.13 -17.14
C GLY A 68 16.88 6.70 -17.27
N LYS A 69 17.52 5.71 -16.65
CA LYS A 69 17.03 4.31 -16.63
C LYS A 69 15.80 4.16 -15.73
N TYR A 70 15.78 4.86 -14.59
CA TYR A 70 14.64 4.87 -13.69
C TYR A 70 13.43 5.55 -14.35
N ILE A 71 13.62 6.68 -15.05
CA ILE A 71 12.58 7.32 -15.87
C ILE A 71 12.06 6.35 -16.95
N GLY A 72 12.95 5.64 -17.65
CA GLY A 72 12.57 4.60 -18.61
C GLY A 72 11.73 3.47 -17.98
N TYR A 73 12.09 3.04 -16.77
CA TYR A 73 11.32 2.05 -16.01
C TYR A 73 9.92 2.58 -15.64
N CYS A 74 9.82 3.80 -15.14
CA CYS A 74 8.54 4.42 -14.80
C CYS A 74 7.64 4.61 -16.02
N THR A 75 8.17 5.15 -17.13
CA THR A 75 7.42 5.36 -18.37
C THR A 75 6.92 4.04 -18.99
N GLY A 76 7.72 2.97 -18.94
CA GLY A 76 7.28 1.64 -19.34
C GLY A 76 6.12 1.10 -18.48
N ASN A 77 6.15 1.35 -17.16
CA ASN A 77 5.05 1.00 -16.27
C ASN A 77 3.78 1.82 -16.56
N VAL A 78 3.90 3.13 -16.81
CA VAL A 78 2.78 3.97 -17.25
C VAL A 78 2.12 3.36 -18.50
N LEU A 79 2.90 3.04 -19.53
CA LEU A 79 2.38 2.43 -20.76
C LEU A 79 1.68 1.08 -20.48
N LYS A 80 2.27 0.24 -19.63
CA LYS A 80 1.67 -1.03 -19.22
C LYS A 80 0.31 -0.84 -18.56
N TYR A 81 0.16 0.11 -17.65
CA TYR A 81 -1.10 0.30 -16.93
C TYR A 81 -2.16 1.03 -17.79
N VAL A 82 -1.75 2.02 -18.57
CA VAL A 82 -2.63 2.72 -19.52
C VAL A 82 -3.11 1.79 -20.65
N SER A 83 -2.32 0.82 -21.07
CA SER A 83 -2.79 -0.16 -22.09
C SER A 83 -3.74 -1.21 -21.52
N ARG A 84 -3.81 -1.37 -20.19
CA ARG A 84 -4.51 -2.47 -19.52
C ARG A 84 -5.81 -2.09 -18.85
N TYR A 85 -6.01 -0.80 -18.53
CA TYR A 85 -7.12 -0.36 -17.68
C TYR A 85 -8.48 -0.84 -18.20
N ASP A 86 -8.71 -0.75 -19.51
CA ASP A 86 -10.03 -1.01 -20.11
C ASP A 86 -10.48 -2.47 -20.00
N HIS A 87 -9.54 -3.41 -19.85
CA HIS A 87 -9.84 -4.85 -19.88
C HIS A 87 -9.34 -5.64 -18.66
N LYS A 88 -8.84 -4.98 -17.60
CA LYS A 88 -8.39 -5.68 -16.38
C LYS A 88 -8.85 -5.04 -15.07
N ASN A 89 -8.26 -3.91 -14.68
CA ASN A 89 -8.46 -3.34 -13.34
C ASN A 89 -9.11 -1.94 -13.37
N GLY A 90 -9.52 -1.43 -14.53
CA GLY A 90 -10.19 -0.14 -14.66
C GLY A 90 -9.38 1.00 -14.03
N VAL A 91 -10.05 1.77 -13.18
CA VAL A 91 -9.49 2.96 -12.52
C VAL A 91 -8.21 2.67 -11.73
N GLU A 92 -8.09 1.48 -11.09
CA GLU A 92 -6.91 1.13 -10.28
C GLU A 92 -5.62 1.11 -11.13
N ASP A 93 -5.71 0.68 -12.40
CA ASP A 93 -4.55 0.74 -13.30
C ASP A 93 -4.20 2.20 -13.66
N LEU A 94 -5.20 3.06 -13.87
CA LEU A 94 -4.96 4.49 -14.13
C LEU A 94 -4.32 5.20 -12.93
N GLU A 95 -4.75 4.86 -11.71
CA GLU A 95 -4.13 5.37 -10.47
C GLU A 95 -2.67 4.93 -10.35
N LYS A 96 -2.37 3.65 -10.63
CA LYS A 96 -0.99 3.16 -10.70
C LYS A 96 -0.17 3.89 -11.76
N ALA A 97 -0.74 4.12 -12.95
CA ALA A 97 -0.08 4.90 -13.99
C ALA A 97 0.25 6.33 -13.51
N ALA A 98 -0.67 6.99 -12.82
CA ALA A 98 -0.46 8.33 -12.28
C ALA A 98 0.69 8.37 -11.26
N VAL A 99 0.79 7.36 -10.39
CA VAL A 99 1.90 7.24 -9.42
C VAL A 99 3.26 7.12 -10.13
N TYR A 100 3.39 6.21 -11.11
CA TYR A 100 4.63 6.05 -11.86
C TYR A 100 5.01 7.31 -12.66
N LEU A 101 4.01 8.01 -13.22
CA LEU A 101 4.24 9.27 -13.92
C LEU A 101 4.76 10.34 -12.96
N LYS A 102 4.19 10.43 -11.75
CA LYS A 102 4.63 11.38 -10.71
C LYS A 102 6.11 11.15 -10.35
N TRP A 103 6.52 9.91 -10.11
CA TRP A 103 7.92 9.60 -9.80
C TRP A 103 8.89 9.96 -10.92
N ALA A 104 8.50 9.77 -12.18
CA ALA A 104 9.31 10.19 -13.32
C ALA A 104 9.47 11.72 -13.38
N ILE A 105 8.39 12.46 -13.09
CA ILE A 105 8.41 13.93 -13.03
C ILE A 105 9.31 14.43 -11.91
N GLU A 106 9.25 13.81 -10.72
CA GLU A 106 10.10 14.18 -9.58
C GLU A 106 11.60 14.06 -9.94
N VAL A 107 12.00 12.96 -10.56
CA VAL A 107 13.40 12.74 -10.97
C VAL A 107 13.85 13.78 -12.00
N LEU A 108 13.00 14.13 -12.97
CA LEU A 108 13.32 15.16 -13.98
C LEU A 108 13.42 16.56 -13.38
N LYS A 109 12.64 16.87 -12.34
CA LYS A 109 12.71 18.17 -11.64
C LYS A 109 13.95 18.30 -10.76
N ASP A 110 14.46 17.18 -10.25
CA ASP A 110 15.67 17.14 -9.42
C ASP A 110 16.96 17.19 -10.25
N GLU A 111 16.90 16.98 -11.57
CA GLU A 111 18.05 17.14 -12.45
C GLU A 111 18.34 18.63 -12.75
N PRO A 112 19.58 19.12 -12.49
CA PRO A 112 19.92 20.54 -12.57
C PRO A 112 19.99 21.12 -14.00
N ASP A 113 19.76 20.32 -15.04
CA ASP A 113 20.02 20.67 -16.45
C ASP A 113 18.73 20.88 -17.28
N HIS A 114 17.59 21.09 -16.61
CA HIS A 114 16.27 21.27 -17.24
C HIS A 114 15.58 22.61 -16.97
N ASN A 115 16.33 23.65 -16.60
CA ASN A 115 15.90 25.06 -16.67
C ASN A 115 16.92 25.92 -17.42
#